data_AF-A0A8K0Q855-F1
#
_entry.id   AF-A0A8K0Q855-F1
#
_cell.length_a   1.000
_cell.length_b   1.000
_cell.length_c   1.000
_cell.angle_alpha   90.00
_cell.angle_beta   90.00
_cell.angle_gamma   90.00
#
_symmetry.space_group_name_H-M   'P 1'
#
loop_
_entity.id
_entity.type
_entity.pdbx_description
1 polymer ?
#
loop_
_entity_poly.entity_id
_entity_poly.type
_entity_poly.pdbx_seq_one_letter_code
_entity_poly.pdbx_strand_id
1 'polypeptide(L)'
;MNRNKIDKALGTLEQLQSTHEISIIRLSEPILSASSNDARQRTSDASNASLDAPTPAGLEADLAHYKELFAKLRFSYVEQVTKEKFIRAIVGDPPLIVTMQENLDLEKENAAAKSELKALKVEVADMVLELERKGKELSERYERVQLETTKLQDLPSEIDKLEARIAQLKESQSMPVGSNPNLNLPLAKTLDLITKRKLEQQELARELESLQAKAPRKRKEADRLQAELQPLETKRQISTTAAKEARRRKEAALGGAADDLEERARWWRASEGVLTQVLDIKN
;
A
#
# COMPACT_ATOMS: atom_id res chain seq x y z
N MET A 1 -8.14 -2.63 13.05
CA MET A 1 -7.13 -2.46 14.11
C MET A 1 -7.39 -1.11 14.75
N ASN A 2 -7.69 -1.04 16.05
CA ASN A 2 -8.30 0.17 16.63
C ASN A 2 -7.25 1.29 16.73
N ARG A 3 -7.38 2.34 15.91
CA ARG A 3 -6.56 3.58 15.95
C ARG A 3 -6.43 4.14 17.37
N ASN A 4 -7.54 4.13 18.11
CA ASN A 4 -7.60 4.46 19.54
C ASN A 4 -6.65 3.66 20.45
N LYS A 5 -6.23 2.44 20.07
CA LYS A 5 -5.24 1.66 20.83
C LYS A 5 -3.81 2.12 20.51
N ILE A 6 -3.54 2.49 19.26
CA ILE A 6 -2.23 3.00 18.82
C ILE A 6 -1.97 4.36 19.47
N ASP A 7 -2.95 5.28 19.39
CA ASP A 7 -2.82 6.63 19.96
C ASP A 7 -2.70 6.58 21.49
N LYS A 8 -3.43 5.67 22.16
CA LYS A 8 -3.26 5.43 23.60
C LYS A 8 -1.88 4.89 23.93
N ALA A 9 -1.37 3.94 23.14
CA ALA A 9 -0.05 3.37 23.37
C ALA A 9 1.06 4.41 23.19
N LEU A 10 1.00 5.21 22.11
CA LEU A 10 1.93 6.32 21.88
C LEU A 10 1.86 7.35 23.00
N GLY A 11 0.67 7.79 23.41
CA GLY A 11 0.51 8.73 24.51
C GLY A 11 1.06 8.20 25.84
N THR A 12 0.84 6.92 26.14
CA THR A 12 1.46 6.31 27.33
C THR A 12 2.98 6.22 27.22
N LEU A 13 3.51 5.98 26.03
CA LEU A 13 4.94 5.86 25.81
C LEU A 13 5.66 7.22 25.91
N GLU A 14 5.07 8.27 25.33
CA GLU A 14 5.55 9.65 25.45
C GLU A 14 5.50 10.15 26.90
N GLN A 15 4.45 9.79 27.64
CA GLN A 15 4.36 10.08 29.07
C GLN A 15 5.45 9.36 29.86
N LEU A 16 5.73 8.09 29.55
CA LEU A 16 6.80 7.33 30.21
C LEU A 16 8.19 7.87 29.87
N GLN A 17 8.44 8.24 28.61
CA GLN A 17 9.71 8.83 28.17
C GLN A 17 9.97 10.20 28.79
N SER A 18 8.96 11.06 28.89
CA SER A 18 9.09 12.38 29.54
C SER A 18 9.26 12.30 31.05
N THR A 19 8.65 11.29 31.70
CA THR A 19 8.79 11.08 33.14
C THR A 19 10.16 10.47 33.50
N HIS A 20 10.69 9.62 32.63
CA HIS A 20 11.95 8.88 32.86
C HIS A 20 12.91 9.09 31.69
N GLU A 21 13.45 10.30 31.55
CA GLU A 21 14.61 10.53 30.68
C GLU A 21 15.80 9.74 31.24
N ILE A 22 16.12 8.61 30.60
CA ILE A 22 17.25 7.76 30.96
C ILE A 22 18.54 8.48 30.56
N SER A 23 18.99 9.40 31.39
CA SER A 23 20.34 9.96 31.30
C SER A 23 21.17 9.45 32.47
N ILE A 24 22.38 8.96 32.17
CA ILE A 24 23.34 8.48 33.18
C ILE A 24 23.58 9.55 34.26
N ILE A 25 23.53 10.83 33.86
CA ILE A 25 23.73 12.00 34.72
C ILE A 25 22.57 12.19 35.73
N ARG A 26 21.30 11.95 35.34
CA ARG A 26 20.18 12.00 36.30
C ARG A 26 20.09 10.76 37.17
N LEU A 27 20.53 9.61 36.66
CA LEU A 27 20.59 8.38 37.45
C LEU A 27 21.68 8.41 38.52
N SER A 28 22.74 9.21 38.35
CA SER A 28 23.80 9.39 39.34
C SER A 28 23.52 10.48 40.38
N GLU A 29 22.54 11.37 40.13
CA GLU A 29 22.14 12.46 41.04
C GLU A 29 21.71 11.98 42.45
N PRO A 30 20.95 10.88 42.61
CA PRO A 30 20.65 10.31 43.94
C PRO A 30 21.90 9.76 44.66
N ILE A 31 22.88 9.25 43.91
CA ILE A 31 24.11 8.67 44.45
C ILE A 31 25.04 9.79 44.95
N LEU A 32 25.13 10.88 44.19
CA LEU A 32 25.90 12.07 44.56
C LEU A 32 25.24 12.83 45.73
N SER A 33 23.91 12.97 45.73
CA SER A 33 23.20 13.66 46.82
C SER A 33 23.22 12.87 48.14
N ALA A 34 23.15 11.54 48.10
CA ALA A 34 23.32 10.71 49.30
C ALA A 34 24.71 10.87 49.95
N SER A 35 25.73 11.23 49.17
CA SER A 35 27.10 11.46 49.64
C SER A 35 27.29 12.86 50.27
N SER A 36 26.35 13.79 50.06
CA SER A 36 26.44 15.18 50.52
C SER A 36 25.80 15.48 51.88
N ASN A 37 25.10 14.51 52.49
CA ASN A 37 24.44 14.70 53.78
C ASN A 37 25.37 14.55 55.01
N ASP A 38 26.64 14.21 54.82
CA ASP A 38 27.65 14.27 55.89
C ASP A 38 28.23 15.70 56.02
N ALA A 39 27.37 16.63 56.42
CA ALA A 39 27.68 18.04 56.62
C ALA A 39 28.56 18.27 57.87
N ARG A 40 29.84 17.91 57.77
CA ARG A 40 30.95 18.49 58.55
C ARG A 40 32.17 18.78 57.66
N GLN A 41 31.93 19.17 56.42
CA GLN A 41 32.99 19.43 55.46
C GLN A 41 33.63 20.79 55.75
N ARG A 42 34.86 20.73 56.29
CA ARG A 42 35.74 21.88 56.53
C ARG A 42 36.02 22.55 55.17
N THR A 43 35.64 23.82 55.05
CA THR A 43 35.81 24.64 53.85
C THR A 43 37.26 25.13 53.74
N SER A 44 38.17 24.26 53.30
CA SER A 44 39.56 24.69 53.04
C SER A 44 40.23 23.85 51.96
N ASP A 45 39.51 23.45 50.93
CA ASP A 45 40.10 22.74 49.79
C ASP A 45 39.67 23.37 48.46
N ALA A 46 40.62 23.51 47.55
CA ALA A 46 40.52 24.23 46.28
C ALA A 46 39.68 23.48 45.21
N SER A 47 38.86 22.52 45.63
CA SER A 47 38.25 21.48 44.81
C SER A 47 36.84 21.83 44.30
N ASN A 48 36.32 23.04 44.56
CA ASN A 48 34.96 23.44 44.17
C ASN A 48 34.86 24.06 42.76
N ALA A 49 35.91 24.03 41.95
CA ALA A 49 35.98 24.80 40.71
C ALA A 49 35.42 24.12 39.45
N SER A 50 34.88 22.89 39.49
CA SER A 50 34.45 22.21 38.26
C SER A 50 33.24 21.30 38.44
N LEU A 51 32.15 21.82 39.01
CA LEU A 51 30.84 21.16 38.98
C LEU A 51 29.89 21.81 37.97
N ASP A 52 30.42 22.54 36.99
CA ASP A 52 29.60 23.13 35.92
C ASP A 52 29.39 22.07 34.83
N ALA A 53 28.24 21.38 34.91
CA ALA A 53 27.73 20.35 33.98
C ALA A 53 28.69 19.15 33.71
N PRO A 54 28.49 17.98 34.36
CA PRO A 54 29.32 16.81 34.14
C PRO A 54 29.06 16.21 32.75
N THR A 55 29.79 16.68 31.74
CA THR A 55 29.92 15.97 30.46
C THR A 55 30.74 14.68 30.66
N PRO A 56 30.44 13.58 29.94
CA PRO A 56 31.13 12.29 30.10
C PRO A 56 32.66 12.39 29.97
N ALA A 57 33.14 13.25 29.07
CA ALA A 57 34.57 13.52 28.87
C ALA A 57 35.20 14.29 30.06
N GLY A 58 34.43 15.11 30.77
CA GLY A 58 34.90 15.82 31.96
C GLY A 58 35.11 14.88 33.15
N LEU A 59 34.20 13.92 33.34
CA LEU A 59 34.30 12.92 34.41
C LEU A 59 35.56 12.05 34.27
N GLU A 60 35.96 11.68 33.05
CA GLU A 60 37.17 10.90 32.83
C GLU A 60 38.44 11.68 33.18
N ALA A 61 38.48 12.97 32.80
CA ALA A 61 39.57 13.87 33.15
C ALA A 61 39.66 14.10 34.67
N ASP A 62 38.53 14.30 35.33
CA ASP A 62 38.45 14.46 36.79
C ASP A 62 38.91 13.19 37.52
N LEU A 63 38.48 12.01 37.07
CA LEU A 63 38.93 10.73 37.65
C LEU A 63 40.43 10.52 37.48
N ALA A 64 41.01 10.93 36.35
CA ALA A 64 42.46 10.89 36.14
C ALA A 64 43.19 11.86 37.09
N HIS A 65 42.68 13.09 37.22
CA HIS A 65 43.23 14.10 38.13
C HIS A 65 43.20 13.64 39.59
N TYR A 66 42.06 13.11 40.07
CA TYR A 66 41.94 12.61 41.44
C TYR A 66 42.84 11.41 41.70
N LYS A 67 42.99 10.49 40.74
CA LYS A 67 43.95 9.37 40.87
C LYS A 67 45.37 9.87 41.10
N GLU A 68 45.81 10.88 40.35
CA GLU A 68 47.13 11.47 40.50
C GLU A 68 47.27 12.21 41.84
N LEU A 69 46.27 13.02 42.21
CA LEU A 69 46.24 13.74 43.49
C LEU A 69 46.31 12.79 44.69
N PHE A 70 45.48 11.74 44.70
CA PHE A 70 45.47 10.76 45.78
C PHE A 70 46.76 9.92 45.81
N ALA A 71 47.37 9.63 44.66
CA ALA A 71 48.68 8.98 44.63
C ALA A 71 49.76 9.85 45.28
N LYS A 72 49.79 11.16 44.99
CA LYS A 72 50.70 12.13 45.60
C LYS A 72 50.44 12.30 47.09
N LEU A 73 49.18 12.42 47.49
CA LEU A 73 48.79 12.56 48.90
C LEU A 73 49.16 11.31 49.70
N ARG A 74 48.94 10.11 49.15
CA ARG A 74 49.34 8.84 49.77
C ARG A 74 50.85 8.77 49.96
N PHE A 75 51.64 9.17 48.96
CA PHE A 75 53.10 9.21 49.07
C PHE A 75 53.56 10.18 50.16
N SER A 76 53.06 11.42 50.12
CA SER A 76 53.38 12.45 51.12
C SER A 76 52.99 12.04 52.54
N TYR A 77 51.82 11.42 52.72
CA TYR A 77 51.36 10.97 54.03
C TYR A 77 52.24 9.85 54.59
N VAL A 78 52.55 8.84 53.78
CA VAL A 78 53.42 7.73 54.20
C VAL A 78 54.82 8.25 54.54
N GLU A 79 55.38 9.15 53.73
CA GLU A 79 56.66 9.80 54.00
C GLU A 79 56.63 10.62 55.30
N GLN A 80 55.57 11.41 55.53
CA GLN A 80 55.45 12.22 56.73
C GLN A 80 55.29 11.38 58.00
N VAL A 81 54.42 10.36 57.97
CA VAL A 81 54.20 9.46 59.12
C VAL A 81 55.45 8.65 59.42
N THR A 82 56.20 8.22 58.40
CA THR A 82 57.47 7.51 58.62
C THR A 82 58.54 8.41 59.20
N LYS A 83 58.68 9.65 58.70
CA LYS A 83 59.57 10.66 59.28
C LYS A 83 59.20 10.96 60.73
N GLU A 84 57.93 11.17 61.03
CA GLU A 84 57.45 11.43 62.39
C GLU A 84 57.72 10.24 63.32
N LYS A 85 57.35 9.02 62.91
CA LYS A 85 57.63 7.80 63.69
C LYS A 85 59.12 7.62 63.95
N PHE A 86 59.98 7.90 62.97
CA PHE A 86 61.43 7.82 63.13
C PHE A 86 61.95 8.84 64.14
N ILE A 87 61.54 10.11 64.03
CA ILE A 87 61.90 11.16 65.00
C ILE A 87 61.41 10.78 66.40
N ARG A 88 60.18 10.30 66.53
CA ARG A 88 59.61 9.88 67.81
C ARG A 88 60.32 8.66 68.39
N ALA A 89 60.80 7.75 67.57
CA ALA A 89 61.60 6.60 68.03
C ALA A 89 62.98 7.02 68.56
N ILE A 90 63.57 8.09 68.01
CA ILE A 90 64.89 8.60 68.45
C ILE A 90 64.77 9.54 69.65
N VAL A 91 63.73 10.37 69.69
CA VAL A 91 63.56 11.47 70.66
C VAL A 91 62.59 11.11 71.80
N GLY A 92 61.73 10.11 71.61
CA GLY A 92 60.75 9.69 72.61
C GLY A 92 61.38 8.98 73.80
N ASP A 93 60.92 9.35 75.00
CA ASP A 93 61.32 8.73 76.27
C ASP A 93 60.07 8.13 76.94
N PRO A 94 59.94 6.80 77.06
CA PRO A 94 60.91 5.75 76.71
C PRO A 94 60.99 5.46 75.19
N PRO A 95 62.15 4.97 74.69
CA PRO A 95 62.34 4.67 73.27
C PRO A 95 61.37 3.59 72.80
N LEU A 96 60.72 3.85 71.66
CA LEU A 96 59.76 2.93 71.06
C LEU A 96 60.51 1.77 70.37
N ILE A 97 60.76 0.68 71.10
CA ILE A 97 61.39 -0.52 70.55
C ILE A 97 60.28 -1.44 70.06
N VAL A 98 60.15 -1.56 68.73
CA VAL A 98 59.21 -2.53 68.13
C VAL A 98 59.68 -3.93 68.50
N THR A 99 58.85 -4.66 69.24
CA THR A 99 59.19 -6.03 69.64
C THR A 99 58.92 -7.01 68.50
N MET A 100 59.65 -8.13 68.47
CA MET A 100 59.40 -9.19 67.48
C MET A 100 57.97 -9.70 67.54
N GLN A 101 57.36 -9.70 68.73
CA GLN A 101 56.00 -10.17 68.95
C GLN A 101 54.96 -9.20 68.35
N GLU A 102 55.13 -7.89 68.51
CA GLU A 102 54.31 -6.87 67.86
C GLU A 102 54.38 -6.94 66.33
N ASN A 103 55.57 -7.20 65.77
CA ASN A 103 55.71 -7.41 64.32
C ASN A 103 54.94 -8.63 63.84
N LEU A 104 55.04 -9.75 64.56
CA LEU A 104 54.32 -10.99 64.20
C LEU A 104 52.81 -10.81 64.28
N ASP A 105 52.30 -10.06 65.25
CA ASP A 105 50.86 -9.80 65.37
C ASP A 105 50.37 -8.81 64.29
N LEU A 106 51.14 -7.77 63.97
CA LEU A 106 50.86 -6.88 62.84
C LEU A 106 50.94 -7.59 61.48
N GLU A 107 51.80 -8.60 61.33
CA GLU A 107 51.87 -9.43 60.13
C GLU A 107 50.61 -10.29 59.95
N LYS A 108 50.08 -10.87 61.04
CA LYS A 108 48.83 -11.63 61.02
C LYS A 108 47.64 -10.73 60.67
N GLU A 109 47.53 -9.56 61.30
CA GLU A 109 46.46 -8.60 61.01
C GLU A 109 46.53 -8.10 59.57
N ASN A 110 47.73 -7.77 59.08
CA ASN A 110 47.92 -7.38 57.68
C ASN A 110 47.59 -8.52 56.72
N ALA A 111 47.90 -9.77 57.06
CA ALA A 111 47.56 -10.93 56.22
C ALA A 111 46.04 -11.10 56.13
N ALA A 112 45.32 -10.98 57.25
CA ALA A 112 43.85 -11.00 57.29
C ALA A 112 43.25 -9.86 56.45
N ALA A 113 43.64 -8.61 56.72
CA ALA A 113 43.16 -7.44 55.98
C ALA A 113 43.49 -7.50 54.48
N LYS A 114 44.66 -8.04 54.10
CA LYS A 114 45.02 -8.26 52.69
C LYS A 114 44.14 -9.31 52.03
N SER A 115 43.74 -10.36 52.75
CA SER A 115 42.85 -11.39 52.21
C SER A 115 41.44 -10.84 51.98
N GLU A 116 40.91 -10.06 52.93
CA GLU A 116 39.62 -9.39 52.82
C GLU A 116 39.63 -8.38 51.67
N LEU A 117 40.67 -7.54 51.57
CA LEU A 117 40.81 -6.59 50.48
C LEU A 117 40.88 -7.28 49.11
N LYS A 118 41.51 -8.45 49.02
CA LYS A 118 41.55 -9.24 47.78
C LYS A 118 40.16 -9.78 47.42
N ALA A 119 39.41 -10.28 48.40
CA ALA A 119 38.04 -10.76 48.18
C ALA A 119 37.13 -9.63 47.68
N LEU A 120 37.13 -8.49 48.38
CA LEU A 120 36.37 -7.29 47.99
C LEU A 120 36.77 -6.76 46.61
N LYS A 121 38.05 -6.81 46.23
CA LYS A 121 38.49 -6.41 44.89
C LYS A 121 37.93 -7.30 43.80
N VAL A 122 37.86 -8.61 44.04
CA VAL A 122 37.25 -9.55 43.09
C VAL A 122 35.76 -9.30 42.98
N GLU A 123 35.07 -9.13 44.11
CA GLU A 123 33.63 -8.82 44.13
C GLU A 123 33.32 -7.51 43.39
N VAL A 124 34.09 -6.45 43.62
CA VAL A 124 33.93 -5.18 42.90
C VAL A 124 34.21 -5.33 41.42
N ALA A 125 35.23 -6.11 41.03
CA ALA A 125 35.51 -6.37 39.62
C ALA A 125 34.34 -7.14 38.95
N ASP A 126 33.79 -8.14 39.62
CA ASP A 126 32.64 -8.90 39.13
C ASP A 126 31.39 -8.03 38.99
N MET A 127 31.12 -7.16 39.98
CA MET A 127 30.02 -6.19 39.91
C MET A 127 30.19 -5.21 38.74
N VAL A 128 31.40 -4.73 38.48
CA VAL A 128 31.67 -3.84 37.34
C VAL A 128 31.40 -4.56 36.02
N LEU A 129 31.85 -5.80 35.87
CA LEU A 129 31.57 -6.61 34.67
C LEU A 129 30.08 -6.85 34.47
N GLU A 130 29.34 -7.12 35.55
CA GLU A 130 27.88 -7.24 35.48
C GLU A 130 27.19 -5.94 35.08
N LEU A 131 27.64 -4.81 35.62
CA LEU A 131 27.10 -3.49 35.28
C LEU A 131 27.37 -3.14 33.82
N GLU A 132 28.56 -3.44 33.30
CA GLU A 132 28.88 -3.26 31.88
C GLU A 132 27.99 -4.13 30.98
N ARG A 133 27.76 -5.39 31.37
CA ARG A 133 26.86 -6.29 30.63
C ARG A 133 25.44 -5.77 30.63
N LYS A 134 24.92 -5.38 31.79
CA LYS A 134 23.57 -4.80 31.94
C LYS A 134 23.44 -3.48 31.19
N GLY A 135 24.49 -2.66 31.18
CA GLY A 135 24.55 -1.41 30.43
C GLY A 135 24.40 -1.62 28.92
N LYS A 136 25.14 -2.59 28.35
CA LYS A 136 25.03 -2.96 26.93
C LYS A 136 23.64 -3.52 26.59
N GLU A 137 23.12 -4.40 27.44
CA GLU A 137 21.78 -4.96 27.25
C GLU A 137 20.69 -3.86 27.31
N LEU A 138 20.85 -2.88 28.19
CA LEU A 138 19.94 -1.75 28.31
C LEU A 138 20.02 -0.83 27.09
N SER A 139 21.22 -0.56 26.54
CA SER A 139 21.37 0.27 25.34
C SER A 139 20.70 -0.38 24.13
N GLU A 140 20.89 -1.68 23.91
CA GLU A 140 20.26 -2.40 22.82
C GLU A 140 18.71 -2.41 22.94
N ARG A 141 18.19 -2.60 24.15
CA ARG A 141 16.76 -2.54 24.43
C ARG A 141 16.20 -1.14 24.18
N TYR A 142 16.91 -0.11 24.61
CA TYR A 142 16.52 1.27 24.41
C TYR A 142 16.46 1.63 22.91
N GLU A 143 17.49 1.27 22.15
CA GLU A 143 17.50 1.46 20.69
C GLU A 143 16.33 0.74 20.00
N ARG A 144 16.03 -0.50 20.41
CA ARG A 144 14.89 -1.24 19.88
C ARG A 144 13.57 -0.55 20.16
N VAL A 145 13.35 -0.09 21.39
CA VAL A 145 12.14 0.64 21.77
C VAL A 145 12.02 1.93 20.95
N GLN A 146 13.11 2.66 20.74
CA GLN A 146 13.10 3.86 19.89
C GLN A 146 12.70 3.53 18.44
N LEU A 147 13.27 2.47 17.85
CA LEU A 147 12.91 2.02 16.50
C LEU A 147 11.47 1.51 16.38
N GLU A 148 10.93 0.87 17.41
CA GLU A 148 9.54 0.44 17.44
C GLU A 148 8.59 1.63 17.62
N THR A 149 9.01 2.64 18.37
CA THR A 149 8.25 3.88 18.59
C THR A 149 8.09 4.66 17.28
N THR A 150 9.16 4.83 16.51
CA THR A 150 9.08 5.52 15.21
C THR A 150 8.19 4.76 14.23
N LYS A 151 8.31 3.43 14.15
CA LYS A 151 7.38 2.60 13.36
C LYS A 151 5.92 2.76 13.79
N LEU A 152 5.68 2.84 15.10
CA LEU A 152 4.33 3.02 15.64
C LEU A 152 3.76 4.40 15.32
N GLN A 153 4.61 5.43 15.24
CA GLN A 153 4.23 6.78 14.80
C GLN A 153 3.90 6.84 13.30
N ASP A 154 4.61 6.07 12.46
CA ASP A 154 4.40 6.06 11.00
C ASP A 154 3.15 5.27 10.57
N LEU A 155 2.84 4.18 11.28
CA LEU A 155 1.74 3.25 10.98
C LEU A 155 0.37 3.91 10.74
N PRO A 156 -0.10 4.87 11.57
CA PRO A 156 -1.36 5.57 11.32
C PRO A 156 -1.41 6.25 9.96
N SER A 157 -0.31 6.89 9.53
CA SER A 157 -0.25 7.56 8.23
C SER A 157 -0.28 6.58 7.06
N GLU A 158 0.31 5.40 7.22
CA GLU A 158 0.26 4.33 6.23
C GLU A 158 -1.13 3.72 6.12
N ILE A 159 -1.81 3.53 7.26
CA ILE A 159 -3.20 3.08 7.30
C ILE A 159 -4.10 4.08 6.56
N ASP A 160 -3.95 5.38 6.80
CA ASP A 160 -4.73 6.42 6.13
C ASP A 160 -4.49 6.40 4.60
N LYS A 161 -3.25 6.22 4.16
CA LYS A 161 -2.91 6.06 2.73
C LYS A 161 -3.55 4.81 2.11
N LEU A 162 -3.52 3.68 2.82
CA LEU A 162 -4.12 2.43 2.36
C LEU A 162 -5.64 2.52 2.31
N GLU A 163 -6.28 3.14 3.31
CA GLU A 163 -7.72 3.37 3.34
C GLU A 163 -8.17 4.29 2.20
N ALA A 164 -7.44 5.38 1.94
CA ALA A 164 -7.70 6.26 0.81
C ALA A 164 -7.55 5.51 -0.53
N ARG A 165 -6.53 4.65 -0.66
CA ARG A 165 -6.33 3.84 -1.86
C ARG A 165 -7.44 2.80 -2.04
N ILE A 166 -7.90 2.17 -0.96
CA ILE A 166 -9.05 1.25 -0.99
C ILE A 166 -10.33 2.01 -1.40
N ALA A 167 -10.56 3.21 -0.86
CA ALA A 167 -11.70 4.04 -1.25
C ALA A 167 -11.65 4.39 -2.74
N GLN A 168 -10.49 4.83 -3.24
CA GLN A 168 -10.27 5.11 -4.66
C GLN A 168 -10.49 3.87 -5.53
N LEU A 169 -10.01 2.69 -5.09
CA LEU A 169 -10.21 1.44 -5.81
C LEU A 169 -11.69 1.06 -5.85
N LYS A 170 -12.41 1.21 -4.73
CA LYS A 170 -13.87 0.98 -4.68
C LYS A 170 -14.64 1.96 -5.56
N GLU A 171 -14.24 3.22 -5.61
CA GLU A 171 -14.82 4.22 -6.49
C GLU A 171 -14.52 3.89 -7.97
N SER A 172 -13.28 3.52 -8.28
CA SER A 172 -12.92 3.05 -9.63
C SER A 172 -13.58 1.72 -10.01
N GLN A 173 -13.94 0.87 -9.04
CA GLN A 173 -14.72 -0.34 -9.27
C GLN A 173 -16.20 -0.03 -9.45
N SER A 174 -16.69 1.06 -8.85
CA SER A 174 -18.00 1.64 -9.15
C SER A 174 -17.90 2.58 -10.35
N MET A 175 -17.52 2.02 -11.51
CA MET A 175 -17.49 2.76 -12.78
C MET A 175 -18.86 3.33 -13.17
N PRO A 176 -18.89 4.36 -14.05
CA PRO A 176 -20.03 5.24 -14.27
C PRO A 176 -21.27 4.52 -14.80
N VAL A 177 -22.43 5.11 -14.49
CA VAL A 177 -23.74 4.79 -15.07
C VAL A 177 -23.62 4.75 -16.60
N GLY A 178 -23.56 3.54 -17.17
CA GLY A 178 -23.42 3.32 -18.62
C GLY A 178 -22.42 2.24 -19.03
N SER A 179 -21.52 1.78 -18.15
CA SER A 179 -20.63 0.65 -18.45
C SER A 179 -21.32 -0.69 -18.21
N ASN A 180 -21.06 -1.68 -19.07
CA ASN A 180 -21.75 -2.97 -19.07
C ASN A 180 -21.75 -3.61 -17.65
N PRO A 181 -22.92 -3.90 -17.05
CA PRO A 181 -23.02 -4.42 -15.68
C PRO A 181 -22.34 -5.78 -15.50
N ASN A 182 -22.07 -6.49 -16.61
CA ASN A 182 -21.36 -7.75 -16.63
C ASN A 182 -19.85 -7.63 -16.34
N LEU A 183 -19.27 -6.43 -16.44
CA LEU A 183 -17.84 -6.19 -16.17
C LEU A 183 -17.52 -5.99 -14.69
N ASN A 184 -18.53 -5.80 -13.84
CA ASN A 184 -18.37 -5.65 -12.38
C ASN A 184 -18.87 -6.86 -11.59
N LEU A 185 -18.97 -8.01 -12.27
CA LEU A 185 -19.43 -9.23 -11.62
C LEU A 185 -18.28 -9.85 -10.83
N PRO A 186 -18.54 -10.33 -9.60
CA PRO A 186 -17.61 -11.19 -8.88
C PRO A 186 -17.23 -12.41 -9.74
N LEU A 187 -16.01 -12.92 -9.53
CA LEU A 187 -15.46 -14.03 -10.31
C LEU A 187 -16.45 -15.20 -10.46
N ALA A 188 -17.12 -15.60 -9.37
CA ALA A 188 -18.13 -16.66 -9.40
C ALA A 188 -19.26 -16.39 -10.42
N LYS A 189 -19.82 -15.17 -10.41
CA LYS A 189 -20.91 -14.79 -11.33
C LYS A 189 -20.42 -14.66 -12.77
N THR A 190 -19.15 -14.29 -12.99
CA THR A 190 -18.58 -14.28 -14.35
C THR A 190 -18.42 -15.69 -14.91
N LEU A 191 -18.00 -16.65 -14.08
CA LEU A 191 -17.91 -18.05 -14.47
C LEU A 191 -19.29 -18.62 -14.83
N ASP A 192 -20.32 -18.30 -14.05
CA ASP A 192 -21.70 -18.69 -14.33
C ASP A 192 -22.25 -18.08 -15.64
N LEU A 193 -21.89 -16.84 -15.95
CA LEU A 193 -22.26 -16.25 -17.24
C LEU A 193 -21.51 -16.88 -18.42
N ILE A 194 -20.23 -17.22 -18.24
CA ILE A 194 -19.43 -17.88 -19.26
C ILE A 194 -20.01 -19.27 -19.55
N THR A 195 -20.41 -20.03 -18.52
CA THR A 195 -21.01 -21.35 -18.72
C THR A 195 -22.35 -21.24 -19.46
N LYS A 196 -23.21 -20.29 -19.08
CA LYS A 196 -24.48 -20.02 -19.81
C LYS A 196 -24.24 -19.66 -21.27
N ARG A 197 -23.34 -18.71 -21.56
CA ARG A 197 -23.03 -18.32 -22.94
C ARG A 197 -22.42 -19.45 -23.76
N LYS A 198 -21.61 -20.33 -23.14
CA LYS A 198 -21.09 -21.53 -23.81
C LYS A 198 -22.20 -22.51 -24.18
N LEU A 199 -23.20 -22.69 -23.31
CA LEU A 199 -24.37 -23.51 -23.61
C LEU A 199 -25.19 -22.92 -24.76
N GLU A 200 -25.50 -21.62 -24.70
CA GLU A 200 -26.20 -20.90 -25.77
C GLU A 200 -25.44 -21.01 -27.11
N GLN A 201 -24.12 -20.88 -27.09
CA GLN A 201 -23.29 -21.03 -28.29
C GLN A 201 -23.35 -22.46 -28.85
N GLN A 202 -23.40 -23.48 -28.01
CA GLN A 202 -23.55 -24.87 -28.45
C GLN A 202 -24.94 -25.14 -29.03
N GLU A 203 -25.99 -24.57 -28.45
CA GLU A 203 -27.36 -24.67 -28.96
C GLU A 203 -27.48 -23.99 -30.32
N LEU A 204 -26.99 -22.75 -30.46
CA LEU A 204 -26.96 -22.04 -31.73
C LEU A 204 -26.13 -22.77 -32.79
N ALA A 205 -25.00 -23.39 -32.41
CA ALA A 205 -24.21 -24.21 -33.32
C ALA A 205 -25.00 -25.42 -33.84
N ARG A 206 -25.75 -26.12 -32.97
CA ARG A 206 -26.62 -27.24 -33.37
C ARG A 206 -27.77 -26.77 -34.27
N GLU A 207 -28.38 -25.63 -33.96
CA GLU A 207 -29.42 -25.05 -34.80
C GLU A 207 -28.88 -24.68 -36.17
N LEU A 208 -27.71 -24.02 -36.24
CA LEU A 208 -27.02 -23.69 -37.48
C LEU A 208 -26.69 -24.94 -38.30
N GLU A 209 -26.17 -26.00 -37.66
CA GLU A 209 -25.90 -27.27 -38.34
C GLU A 209 -27.19 -27.88 -38.91
N SER A 210 -28.28 -27.87 -38.13
CA SER A 210 -29.59 -28.36 -38.58
C SER A 210 -30.16 -27.54 -39.76
N LEU A 211 -29.96 -26.23 -39.75
CA LEU A 211 -30.39 -25.33 -40.82
C LEU A 211 -29.51 -25.48 -42.06
N GLN A 212 -28.20 -25.62 -41.89
CA GLN A 212 -27.26 -25.93 -42.96
C GLN A 212 -27.58 -27.26 -43.63
N ALA A 213 -28.02 -28.28 -42.88
CA ALA A 213 -28.47 -29.55 -43.46
C ALA A 213 -29.80 -29.42 -44.24
N LYS A 214 -30.71 -28.53 -43.81
CA LYS A 214 -32.01 -28.28 -44.47
C LYS A 214 -31.89 -27.34 -45.69
N ALA A 215 -30.94 -26.42 -45.68
CA ALA A 215 -30.71 -25.44 -46.74
C ALA A 215 -30.55 -26.04 -48.15
N PRO A 216 -29.72 -27.08 -48.40
CA PRO A 216 -29.57 -27.64 -49.74
C PRO A 216 -30.84 -28.34 -50.24
N ARG A 217 -31.62 -28.96 -49.34
CA ARG A 217 -32.90 -29.59 -49.72
C ARG A 217 -33.92 -28.53 -50.14
N LYS A 218 -34.06 -27.47 -49.35
CA LYS A 218 -34.93 -26.35 -49.69
C LYS A 218 -34.48 -25.60 -50.94
N ARG A 219 -33.17 -25.49 -51.17
CA ARG A 219 -32.63 -24.94 -52.42
C ARG A 219 -33.01 -25.81 -53.63
N LYS A 220 -32.84 -27.13 -53.55
CA LYS A 220 -33.28 -28.06 -54.61
C LYS A 220 -34.79 -28.02 -54.85
N GLU A 221 -35.60 -27.91 -53.80
CA GLU A 221 -37.06 -27.74 -53.93
C GLU A 221 -37.41 -26.42 -54.61
N ALA A 222 -36.73 -25.32 -54.26
CA ALA A 222 -36.92 -24.02 -54.90
C ALA A 222 -36.49 -24.06 -56.38
N ASP A 223 -35.34 -24.65 -56.69
CA ASP A 223 -34.85 -24.81 -58.08
C ASP A 223 -35.85 -25.64 -58.91
N ARG A 224 -36.43 -26.70 -58.33
CA ARG A 224 -37.46 -27.51 -58.98
C ARG A 224 -38.74 -26.72 -59.23
N LEU A 225 -39.25 -26.02 -58.23
CA LEU A 225 -40.46 -25.19 -58.39
C LEU A 225 -40.23 -24.06 -59.39
N GLN A 226 -39.03 -23.47 -59.43
CA GLN A 226 -38.65 -22.49 -60.44
C GLN A 226 -38.66 -23.10 -61.83
N ALA A 227 -38.11 -24.30 -62.01
CA ALA A 227 -38.17 -25.03 -63.27
C ALA A 227 -39.61 -25.39 -63.70
N GLU A 228 -40.50 -25.68 -62.75
CA GLU A 228 -41.92 -25.93 -63.00
C GLU A 228 -42.72 -24.63 -63.30
N LEU A 229 -42.32 -23.49 -62.73
CA LEU A 229 -42.94 -22.19 -62.98
C LEU A 229 -42.59 -21.61 -64.35
N GLN A 230 -41.36 -21.74 -64.83
CA GLN A 230 -40.93 -21.25 -66.15
C GLN A 230 -41.87 -21.65 -67.32
N PRO A 231 -42.27 -22.92 -67.49
CA PRO A 231 -43.22 -23.30 -68.55
C PRO A 231 -44.64 -22.77 -68.30
N LEU A 232 -45.04 -22.55 -67.05
CA LEU A 232 -46.34 -21.97 -66.72
C LEU A 232 -46.36 -20.46 -66.99
N GLU A 233 -45.26 -19.76 -66.70
CA GLU A 233 -45.08 -18.34 -67.00
C GLU A 233 -45.05 -18.09 -68.50
N THR A 234 -44.32 -18.91 -69.27
CA THR A 234 -44.35 -18.83 -70.74
C THR A 234 -45.73 -19.14 -71.30
N LYS A 235 -46.44 -20.17 -70.81
CA LYS A 235 -47.84 -20.43 -71.20
C LYS A 235 -48.77 -19.27 -70.86
N ARG A 236 -48.60 -18.64 -69.68
CA ARG A 236 -49.34 -17.45 -69.29
C ARG A 236 -49.00 -16.27 -70.20
N GLN A 237 -47.74 -16.05 -70.53
CA GLN A 237 -47.34 -14.99 -71.46
C GLN A 237 -47.98 -15.20 -72.83
N ILE A 238 -47.90 -16.42 -73.39
CA ILE A 238 -48.54 -16.79 -74.66
C ILE A 238 -50.05 -16.60 -74.62
N SER A 239 -50.72 -17.00 -73.53
CA SER A 239 -52.17 -16.82 -73.41
C SER A 239 -52.55 -15.34 -73.27
N THR A 240 -51.76 -14.55 -72.55
CA THR A 240 -51.99 -13.09 -72.43
C THR A 240 -51.71 -12.34 -73.73
N THR A 241 -50.69 -12.72 -74.50
CA THR A 241 -50.44 -12.14 -75.83
C THR A 241 -51.52 -12.55 -76.81
N ALA A 242 -51.92 -13.83 -76.83
CA ALA A 242 -53.05 -14.30 -77.63
C ALA A 242 -54.36 -13.57 -77.27
N ALA A 243 -54.64 -13.35 -75.99
CA ALA A 243 -55.81 -12.58 -75.55
C ALA A 243 -55.74 -11.10 -75.95
N LYS A 244 -54.55 -10.46 -75.84
CA LYS A 244 -54.33 -9.09 -76.31
C LYS A 244 -54.46 -8.97 -77.82
N GLU A 245 -53.94 -9.93 -78.58
CA GLU A 245 -54.10 -9.95 -80.03
C GLU A 245 -55.54 -10.24 -80.44
N ALA A 246 -56.27 -11.12 -79.75
CA ALA A 246 -57.68 -11.35 -79.99
C ALA A 246 -58.50 -10.07 -79.71
N ARG A 247 -58.17 -9.35 -78.63
CA ARG A 247 -58.75 -8.03 -78.33
C ARG A 247 -58.41 -7.02 -79.42
N ARG A 248 -57.15 -6.94 -79.87
CA ARG A 248 -56.71 -6.06 -80.95
C ARG A 248 -57.36 -6.42 -82.30
N ARG A 249 -57.56 -7.70 -82.61
CA ARG A 249 -58.30 -8.16 -83.79
C ARG A 249 -59.78 -7.80 -83.70
N LYS A 250 -60.39 -7.90 -82.52
CA LYS A 250 -61.77 -7.44 -82.29
C LYS A 250 -61.90 -5.91 -82.43
N GLU A 251 -60.97 -5.15 -81.86
CA GLU A 251 -60.92 -3.69 -81.99
C GLU A 251 -60.64 -3.26 -83.44
N ALA A 252 -59.76 -3.95 -84.17
CA ALA A 252 -59.50 -3.68 -85.59
C ALA A 252 -60.69 -4.07 -86.50
N ALA A 253 -61.39 -5.18 -86.20
CA ALA A 253 -62.60 -5.58 -86.91
C ALA A 253 -63.79 -4.64 -86.67
N LEU A 254 -63.87 -4.02 -85.49
CA LEU A 254 -64.89 -3.01 -85.17
C LEU A 254 -64.50 -1.60 -85.64
N GLY A 255 -63.20 -1.28 -85.70
CA GLY A 255 -62.68 0.01 -86.10
C GLY A 255 -62.66 0.24 -87.62
N GLY A 256 -62.55 -0.81 -88.43
CA GLY A 256 -62.54 -0.66 -89.90
C GLY A 256 -63.90 -0.31 -90.50
N ALA A 257 -65.01 -0.76 -89.90
CA ALA A 257 -66.34 -0.49 -90.43
C ALA A 257 -66.84 0.94 -90.14
N ALA A 258 -66.32 1.59 -89.08
CA ALA A 258 -66.68 2.96 -88.73
C ALA A 258 -65.92 3.99 -89.57
N ASP A 259 -64.62 3.78 -89.81
CA ASP A 259 -63.81 4.67 -90.65
C ASP A 259 -64.25 4.63 -92.13
N ASP A 260 -64.59 3.45 -92.68
CA ASP A 260 -65.13 3.34 -94.05
C ASP A 260 -66.48 4.08 -94.21
N LEU A 261 -67.30 4.13 -93.15
CA LEU A 261 -68.56 4.87 -93.13
C LEU A 261 -68.33 6.38 -92.98
N GLU A 262 -67.35 6.81 -92.18
CA GLU A 262 -66.98 8.21 -92.05
C GLU A 262 -66.33 8.78 -93.31
N GLU A 263 -65.46 8.03 -93.98
CA GLU A 263 -64.87 8.44 -95.26
C GLU A 263 -65.94 8.58 -96.34
N ARG A 264 -66.89 7.66 -96.40
CA ARG A 264 -68.07 7.79 -97.28
C ARG A 264 -68.90 9.01 -96.90
N ALA A 265 -69.21 9.24 -95.63
CA ALA A 265 -69.99 10.39 -95.21
C ALA A 265 -69.29 11.74 -95.50
N ARG A 266 -67.95 11.79 -95.40
CA ARG A 266 -67.17 12.97 -95.80
C ARG A 266 -67.23 13.18 -97.32
N TRP A 267 -67.13 12.11 -98.11
CA TRP A 267 -67.27 12.19 -99.55
C TRP A 267 -68.67 12.66 -99.98
N TRP A 268 -69.73 12.13 -99.34
CA TRP A 268 -71.11 12.56 -99.59
C TRP A 268 -71.35 14.02 -99.19
N ARG A 269 -70.81 14.49 -98.06
CA ARG A 269 -70.90 15.93 -97.71
C ARG A 269 -70.11 16.83 -98.65
N ALA A 270 -68.95 16.37 -99.14
CA ALA A 270 -68.16 17.12 -100.10
C ALA A 270 -68.86 17.20 -101.47
N SER A 271 -69.49 16.12 -101.92
CA SER A 271 -70.27 16.11 -103.16
C SER A 271 -71.55 16.95 -103.04
N GLU A 272 -72.21 16.94 -101.88
CA GLU A 272 -73.33 17.83 -101.56
C GLU A 272 -72.91 19.31 -101.55
N GLY A 273 -71.72 19.64 -100.99
CA GLY A 273 -71.15 20.99 -100.99
C GLY A 273 -70.83 21.52 -102.39
N VAL A 274 -70.36 20.66 -103.31
CA VAL A 274 -70.12 21.03 -104.70
C VAL A 274 -71.44 21.22 -105.46
N LEU A 275 -72.43 20.36 -105.23
CA LEU A 275 -73.74 20.46 -105.88
C LEU A 275 -74.54 21.68 -105.42
N THR A 276 -74.43 22.08 -104.14
CA THR A 276 -75.06 23.29 -103.61
C THR A 276 -74.43 24.58 -104.15
N GLN A 277 -73.12 24.61 -104.42
CA GLN A 277 -72.46 25.76 -105.07
C GLN A 277 -72.82 25.92 -106.56
N VAL A 278 -73.14 24.84 -107.27
CA VAL A 278 -73.46 24.88 -108.71
C VAL A 278 -74.93 25.23 -108.98
N LEU A 279 -75.83 25.01 -108.01
CA LEU A 279 -77.28 25.20 -108.19
C LEU A 279 -77.86 26.46 -107.52
N ASP A 280 -77.06 27.27 -106.81
CA ASP A 280 -77.44 28.53 -106.16
C ASP A 280 -78.79 28.49 -105.40
N ILE A 281 -79.03 27.38 -104.70
CA ILE A 281 -80.23 27.19 -103.88
C ILE A 281 -79.90 27.69 -102.47
N LYS A 282 -80.45 28.85 -102.11
CA LYS A 282 -80.41 29.36 -100.73
C LYS A 282 -81.25 28.48 -99.80
N ASN A 283 -80.61 27.99 -98.75
CA ASN A 283 -81.12 27.98 -97.37
C ASN A 283 -79.94 28.16 -96.42
#